data_AF-A0A2E2Q305-F1
#
_entry.id   AF-A0A2E2Q305-F1
#
_cell.length_a   1.000
_cell.length_b   1.000
_cell.length_c   1.000
_cell.angle_alpha   90.00
_cell.angle_beta   90.00
_cell.angle_gamma   90.00
#
_symmetry.space_group_name_H-M   'P 1'
#
loop_
_entity.id
_entity.type
_entity.pdbx_description
1 polymer ?
#
loop_
_entity_poly.entity_id
_entity_poly.type
_entity_poly.pdbx_seq_one_letter_code
_entity_poly.pdbx_strand_id
1 'polypeptide(L)'
;MVASRSARARKAGVEAGPLAQVRIEVGADDSFVYRIACTDCTTGSGSPWSTHRRGEDNGYLAAMDRWSFHLVEKHPGQEAPCLVHLPAAQQRLHERREQRDGTPGA
;
A
#
# COMPACT_ATOMS: atom_id res chain seq x y z
N MET A 1 -11.19 22.78 3.90
CA MET A 1 -11.14 21.82 5.04
C MET A 1 -10.36 20.59 4.58
N VAL A 2 -9.16 20.35 5.13
CA VAL A 2 -8.37 19.16 4.79
C VAL A 2 -9.03 17.95 5.44
N ALA A 3 -9.30 16.89 4.67
CA ALA A 3 -9.95 15.69 5.19
C ALA A 3 -9.16 15.12 6.38
N SER A 4 -9.86 14.85 7.49
CA SER A 4 -9.26 14.27 8.70
C SER A 4 -8.60 12.93 8.42
N ARG A 5 -7.63 12.51 9.25
CA ARG A 5 -6.96 11.19 9.16
C ARG A 5 -7.97 10.06 9.01
N SER A 6 -9.04 10.09 9.80
CA SER A 6 -10.11 9.09 9.76
C SER A 6 -10.89 9.09 8.44
N ALA A 7 -11.06 10.25 7.79
CA ALA A 7 -11.67 10.30 6.46
C ALA A 7 -10.77 9.69 5.38
N ARG A 8 -9.45 9.96 5.44
CA ARG A 8 -8.46 9.38 4.53
C ARG A 8 -8.35 7.86 4.69
N ALA A 9 -8.29 7.38 5.93
CA ALA A 9 -8.23 5.95 6.23
C ALA A 9 -9.48 5.20 5.73
N ARG A 10 -10.67 5.78 5.93
CA ARG A 10 -11.92 5.21 5.43
C ARG A 10 -11.95 5.14 3.90
N LYS A 11 -11.56 6.21 3.22
CA LYS A 11 -11.48 6.21 1.75
C LYS A 11 -10.51 5.14 1.24
N ALA A 12 -9.33 5.07 1.83
CA ALA A 12 -8.33 4.06 1.52
C ALA A 12 -8.83 2.63 1.78
N GLY A 13 -9.60 2.41 2.84
CA GLY A 13 -10.23 1.11 3.12
C GLY A 13 -11.27 0.71 2.08
N VAL A 14 -12.10 1.65 1.63
CA VAL A 14 -13.07 1.41 0.54
C VAL A 14 -12.33 1.05 -0.75
N GLU A 15 -11.24 1.74 -1.06
CA GLU A 15 -10.44 1.45 -2.27
C GLU A 15 -9.72 0.10 -2.17
N ALA A 16 -9.19 -0.26 -1.00
CA ALA A 16 -8.42 -1.48 -0.79
C ALA A 16 -9.31 -2.75 -0.74
N GLY A 17 -10.60 -2.62 -0.48
CA GLY A 17 -11.56 -3.73 -0.51
C GLY A 17 -11.75 -4.43 0.84
N PRO A 18 -12.57 -5.49 0.87
CA PRO A 18 -13.09 -6.07 2.11
C PRO A 18 -12.03 -6.77 2.98
N LEU A 19 -10.95 -7.28 2.38
CA LEU A 19 -9.87 -7.94 3.11
C LEU A 19 -8.84 -6.96 3.71
N ALA A 20 -9.01 -5.66 3.45
CA ALA A 20 -8.07 -4.64 3.87
C ALA A 20 -8.50 -3.97 5.18
N GLN A 21 -7.62 -4.00 6.17
CA GLN A 21 -7.72 -3.12 7.33
C GLN A 21 -6.72 -1.97 7.19
N VAL A 22 -7.25 -0.77 6.93
CA VAL A 22 -6.44 0.44 6.73
C VAL A 22 -6.40 1.31 7.97
N ARG A 23 -5.20 1.71 8.37
CA ARG A 23 -4.95 2.69 9.44
C ARG A 23 -3.95 3.72 8.96
N ILE A 24 -4.07 4.94 9.48
CA ILE A 24 -3.09 6.01 9.24
C ILE A 24 -2.45 6.35 10.58
N GLU A 25 -1.16 6.07 10.67
CA GLU A 25 -0.31 6.43 11.79
C GLU A 25 0.38 7.78 11.48
N VAL A 26 0.88 8.46 12.52
CA VAL A 26 1.66 9.69 12.36
C VAL A 26 3.12 9.35 12.65
N GLY A 27 3.99 9.62 11.69
CA GLY A 27 5.43 9.42 11.80
C GLY A 27 6.08 10.40 12.76
N ALA A 28 7.36 10.19 13.08
CA ALA A 28 8.13 11.06 13.97
C ALA A 28 8.38 12.47 13.37
N ASP A 29 8.15 12.63 12.08
CA ASP A 29 8.27 13.84 11.26
C ASP A 29 6.90 14.47 10.96
N ASP A 30 5.86 14.13 11.72
CA ASP A 30 4.46 14.51 11.48
C ASP A 30 3.90 14.04 10.12
N SER A 31 4.58 13.10 9.44
CA SER A 31 4.09 12.53 8.18
C SER A 31 2.96 11.51 8.39
N PHE A 32 2.06 11.40 7.41
CA PHE A 32 1.04 10.35 7.43
C PHE A 32 1.61 9.02 6.93
N VAL A 33 1.63 8.01 7.79
CA VAL A 33 2.07 6.66 7.46
C VAL A 33 0.85 5.78 7.22
N TYR A 34 0.67 5.36 5.97
CA TYR A 34 -0.41 4.44 5.61
C TYR A 34 -0.01 3.02 5.93
N ARG A 35 -0.84 2.34 6.71
CA ARG A 35 -0.72 0.93 7.05
C ARG A 35 -1.94 0.17 6.55
N ILE A 36 -1.70 -0.84 5.73
CA ILE A 36 -2.74 -1.72 5.19
C ILE A 36 -2.42 -3.14 5.63
N ALA A 37 -3.34 -3.77 6.36
CA ALA A 37 -3.22 -5.15 6.79
C ALA A 37 -4.22 -6.05 6.07
N CYS A 38 -3.80 -7.27 5.74
CA CYS A 38 -4.68 -8.32 5.27
C CYS A 38 -5.35 -8.98 6.48
N THR A 39 -6.66 -9.21 6.42
CA THR A 39 -7.38 -9.95 7.45
C THR A 39 -7.14 -11.46 7.39
N ASP A 40 -6.78 -11.97 6.21
CA ASP A 40 -6.72 -13.41 5.94
C ASP A 40 -5.29 -13.95 5.95
N CYS A 41 -4.33 -13.15 5.52
CA CYS A 41 -2.93 -13.57 5.45
C CYS A 41 -2.17 -13.24 6.74
N THR A 42 -1.39 -14.20 7.23
CA THR A 42 -0.44 -14.01 8.34
C THR A 42 1.01 -14.17 7.88
N THR A 43 1.93 -13.50 8.55
CA THR A 43 3.37 -13.71 8.41
C THR A 43 3.80 -14.99 9.12
N GLY A 44 5.04 -15.45 8.88
CA GLY A 44 5.60 -16.63 9.57
C GLY A 44 5.70 -16.50 11.09
N SER A 45 5.60 -15.28 11.64
CA SER A 45 5.55 -15.00 13.08
C SER A 45 4.13 -15.02 13.65
N GLY A 46 3.11 -15.35 12.85
CA GLY A 46 1.70 -15.37 13.26
C GLY A 46 1.03 -13.98 13.33
N SER A 47 1.73 -12.92 12.95
CA SER A 47 1.14 -11.58 12.86
C SER A 47 0.40 -11.38 11.54
N PRO A 48 -0.67 -10.57 11.46
CA PRO A 48 -1.31 -10.24 10.19
C PRO A 48 -0.30 -9.66 9.20
N TRP A 49 -0.35 -10.12 7.95
CA TRP A 49 0.44 -9.51 6.89
C TRP A 49 0.02 -8.05 6.75
N SER A 50 1.00 -7.14 6.74
CA SER A 50 0.73 -5.73 6.52
C SER A 50 1.85 -5.03 5.77
N THR A 51 1.48 -4.00 5.03
CA THR A 51 2.40 -3.09 4.35
C THR A 51 2.31 -1.71 4.99
N HIS A 52 3.46 -1.09 5.22
CA HIS A 52 3.58 0.27 5.71
C HIS A 52 4.70 0.99 4.93
N ARG A 53 4.46 2.26 4.58
CA ARG A 53 5.43 3.10 3.87
C ARG A 53 5.40 4.53 4.42
N ARG A 54 6.60 5.07 4.69
CA ARG A 54 6.79 6.47 5.09
C ARG A 54 6.65 7.39 3.88
N GLY A 55 6.19 8.61 4.14
CA GLY A 55 5.54 9.48 3.16
C GLY A 55 6.42 10.23 2.16
N GLU A 56 7.65 9.79 1.87
CA GLU A 56 8.54 10.50 0.94
C GLU A 56 7.99 10.53 -0.50
N ASP A 57 7.27 9.48 -0.94
CA ASP A 57 6.72 9.36 -2.31
C ASP A 57 5.20 9.07 -2.33
N ASN A 58 4.38 9.97 -1.80
CA ASN A 58 2.93 9.73 -1.65
C ASN A 58 2.68 8.39 -0.97
N GLY A 59 3.05 8.24 0.31
CA GLY A 59 3.02 6.96 1.06
C GLY A 59 1.72 6.15 0.95
N TYR A 60 0.61 6.80 0.60
CA TYR A 60 -0.62 6.16 0.13
C TYR A 60 -0.40 5.23 -1.09
N LEU A 61 0.09 5.76 -2.21
CA LEU A 61 0.29 5.02 -3.46
C LEU A 61 1.27 3.88 -3.26
N ALA A 62 2.38 4.11 -2.57
CA ALA A 62 3.36 3.07 -2.30
C ALA A 62 2.79 1.93 -1.43
N ALA A 63 1.99 2.26 -0.42
CA ALA A 63 1.30 1.25 0.38
C ALA A 63 0.25 0.51 -0.47
N MET A 64 -0.51 1.24 -1.28
CA MET A 64 -1.61 0.70 -2.07
C MET A 64 -1.13 -0.19 -3.23
N ASP A 65 -0.01 0.16 -3.88
CA ASP A 65 0.65 -0.68 -4.89
C ASP A 65 1.01 -2.05 -4.30
N ARG A 66 1.62 -2.04 -3.11
CA ARG A 66 2.04 -3.27 -2.44
C ARG A 66 0.84 -4.09 -1.97
N TRP A 67 -0.26 -3.44 -1.57
CA TRP A 67 -1.53 -4.10 -1.30
C TRP A 67 -2.12 -4.75 -2.55
N SER A 68 -2.24 -4.02 -3.66
CA SER A 68 -2.77 -4.56 -4.92
C SER A 68 -1.97 -5.77 -5.41
N PHE A 69 -0.64 -5.75 -5.29
CA PHE A 69 0.19 -6.92 -5.60
C PHE A 69 -0.09 -8.12 -4.69
N HIS A 70 -0.23 -7.88 -3.40
CA HIS A 70 -0.59 -8.94 -2.46
C HIS A 70 -1.97 -9.54 -2.78
N LEU A 71 -2.94 -8.69 -3.13
CA LEU A 71 -4.30 -9.12 -3.47
C LEU A 71 -4.30 -10.02 -4.71
N VAL A 72 -3.65 -9.62 -5.80
CA VAL A 72 -3.61 -10.47 -7.01
C VAL A 72 -2.82 -11.75 -6.83
N GLU A 73 -1.78 -11.76 -5.98
CA GLU A 73 -0.93 -12.93 -5.76
C GLU A 73 -1.56 -13.93 -4.77
N LYS A 74 -2.14 -13.46 -3.67
CA LYS A 74 -2.67 -14.31 -2.59
C LYS A 74 -4.19 -14.48 -2.64
N HIS A 75 -4.90 -13.56 -3.29
CA HIS A 75 -6.35 -13.52 -3.36
C HIS A 75 -6.85 -13.25 -4.80
N PRO A 76 -6.49 -14.08 -5.80
CA PRO A 76 -6.77 -13.81 -7.22
C PRO A 76 -8.26 -13.70 -7.58
N GLY A 77 -9.16 -14.16 -6.70
CA GLY A 77 -10.62 -14.04 -6.87
C GLY A 77 -11.26 -12.87 -6.12
N GLN A 78 -10.47 -12.03 -5.44
CA GLN A 78 -11.00 -10.88 -4.71
C GLN A 78 -11.01 -9.63 -5.59
N GLU A 79 -12.15 -8.95 -5.58
CA GLU A 79 -12.32 -7.69 -6.27
C GLU A 79 -12.12 -6.53 -5.28
N ALA A 80 -11.35 -5.54 -5.71
CA ALA A 80 -11.17 -4.30 -4.96
C ALA A 80 -11.03 -3.13 -5.94
N PRO A 81 -11.57 -1.94 -5.63
CA PRO A 81 -11.42 -0.77 -6.49
C PRO A 81 -9.95 -0.42 -6.81
N CYS A 82 -9.01 -0.71 -5.91
CA CYS A 82 -7.59 -0.46 -6.11
C CYS A 82 -6.96 -1.26 -7.26
N LEU A 83 -7.60 -2.35 -7.72
CA LEU A 83 -7.10 -3.16 -8.84
C LEU A 83 -7.14 -2.43 -10.19
N VAL A 84 -7.98 -1.40 -10.33
CA VAL A 84 -7.98 -0.54 -11.53
C VAL A 84 -6.63 0.15 -11.75
N HIS A 85 -5.87 0.35 -10.66
CA HIS A 85 -4.56 0.99 -10.68
C HIS A 85 -3.40 0.00 -10.78
N LEU A 86 -3.66 -1.30 -10.90
CA LEU A 86 -2.62 -2.33 -10.98
C LEU A 86 -1.62 -2.10 -12.13
N PRO A 87 -2.03 -1.74 -13.37
CA PRO A 87 -1.07 -1.46 -14.44
C PRO A 87 -0.13 -0.29 -14.11
N ALA A 88 -0.68 0.77 -13.51
CA ALA A 88 0.11 1.93 -13.08
C ALA A 88 1.05 1.56 -11.92
N ALA A 89 0.64 0.68 -11.02
CA ALA A 89 1.48 0.16 -9.95
C ALA A 89 2.66 -0.67 -10.51
N GLN A 90 2.40 -1.50 -11.53
CA GLN A 90 3.42 -2.28 -12.23
C GLN A 90 4.43 -1.37 -12.94
N GLN A 91 3.95 -0.33 -13.62
CA GLN A 91 4.82 0.67 -14.26
C GLN A 91 5.74 1.35 -13.24
N ARG A 92 5.19 1.86 -12.13
CA ARG A 92 6.02 2.46 -11.07
C ARG A 92 7.04 1.49 -10.49
N LEU A 93 6.68 0.20 -10.38
CA LEU A 93 7.63 -0.83 -9.92
C LEU A 93 8.75 -1.05 -10.94
N HIS A 94 8.42 -1.04 -12.23
CA HIS A 94 9.40 -1.15 -13.30
C HIS A 94 10.36 0.05 -13.29
N GLU A 95 9.83 1.27 -13.29
CA GLU A 95 10.63 2.51 -13.25
C GLU A 95 11.56 2.54 -12.02
N ARG A 96 11.10 2.08 -10.85
CA ARG A 96 11.93 1.99 -9.64
C ARG A 96 13.01 0.90 -9.72
N ARG A 97 12.78 -0.17 -10.51
CA ARG A 97 13.81 -1.19 -10.76
C ARG A 97 14.87 -0.63 -11.70
N GLU A 98 14.47 0.02 -12.78
CA GLU A 98 15.38 0.68 -13.72
C GLU A 98 16.25 1.75 -13.06
N GLN A 99 15.69 2.58 -12.17
CA GLN A 99 16.46 3.58 -11.43
C GLN A 99 17.51 2.96 -10.50
N ARG A 100 17.17 1.83 -9.87
CA ARG A 100 18.09 1.11 -8.98
C ARG A 100 19.18 0.38 -9.76
N ASP A 101 18.81 -0.25 -10.88
CA ASP A 101 19.72 -1.05 -11.70
C ASP A 101 20.58 -0.16 -12.63
N GLY A 102 20.10 1.05 -12.96
CA GLY A 102 20.78 2.06 -13.77
C GLY A 102 21.71 3.01 -12.99
N THR A 103 21.86 2.82 -11.67
CA THR A 103 22.93 3.46 -10.90
C THR A 103 24.13 2.51 -10.88
N PRO A 104 25.15 2.67 -11.77
CA PRO A 104 26.43 2.06 -11.49
C PRO A 104 26.96 2.70 -10.21
N GLY A 105 27.42 1.87 -9.27
CA GLY A 105 27.88 2.30 -7.95
C GLY A 105 28.80 3.52 -8.02
N ALA A 106 28.53 4.46 -7.11
CA ALA A 106 29.52 5.45 -6.68
C ALA A 106 30.75 4.75 -6.08
#